data_AF-A0A4S3J6A7-F1
#
_entry.id   AF-A0A4S3J6A7-F1
#
_cell.length_a   1.000
_cell.length_b   1.000
_cell.length_c   1.000
_cell.angle_alpha   90.00
_cell.angle_beta   90.00
_cell.angle_gamma   90.00
#
_symmetry.space_group_name_H-M   'P 1'
#
loop_
_entity.id
_entity.type
_entity.pdbx_description
1 polymer ?
#
loop_
_entity_poly.entity_id
_entity_poly.type
_entity_poly.pdbx_seq_one_letter_code
_entity_poly.pdbx_strand_id
1 'polypeptide(L)'
;MSEDTPTSTRPSSPDSNGSLFHHKSWLEPWTHPEFPPDESRRDREKRFKQKEWVGYTSMPQFLKQYTFRFRDQAWPWGYFIYRTTYASEEDWTAALAKLNRYFYHEVKPPNRELLPGQLDAYKLIYEGYRNVIIEDPELDGVGADIILKKHREWVTRHGLDTYASPRFGHCLMIDEQCLRSILASKEPGTAEPSGCDPWTGPHGYINILDVVDHDPEDPEYDEGPFYNGCMRLELDALFCFACNCEDYPLCDQYWYLNSPEWVLYTDGRSARGEPKDMVIHWRKRGMNIYGYEREPYP
;
A
#
# COMPACT_ATOMS: atom_id res chain seq x y z
N MET A 1 48.84 25.76 -13.33
CA MET A 1 47.86 25.36 -14.36
C MET A 1 47.08 24.22 -13.76
N SER A 2 45.96 24.54 -13.15
CA SER A 2 45.07 23.57 -12.48
C SER A 2 43.93 23.30 -13.45
N GLU A 3 43.74 22.05 -13.81
CA GLU A 3 42.59 21.60 -14.60
C GLU A 3 41.39 21.48 -13.66
N ASP A 4 40.41 22.37 -13.88
CA ASP A 4 39.08 22.30 -13.29
C ASP A 4 38.31 21.13 -13.90
N THR A 5 38.10 20.08 -13.12
CA THR A 5 37.13 19.04 -13.42
C THR A 5 35.73 19.60 -13.13
N PRO A 6 34.79 19.65 -14.09
CA PRO A 6 33.43 20.05 -13.77
C PRO A 6 32.75 18.92 -12.99
N THR A 7 32.52 19.18 -11.70
CA THR A 7 31.58 18.47 -10.84
C THR A 7 30.18 18.61 -11.44
N SER A 8 29.81 17.67 -12.31
CA SER A 8 28.44 17.56 -12.81
C SER A 8 27.57 17.01 -11.69
N THR A 9 26.97 17.92 -10.93
CA THR A 9 25.87 17.71 -10.00
C THR A 9 24.82 16.77 -10.60
N ARG A 10 24.72 15.58 -9.99
CA ARG A 10 23.71 14.56 -10.29
C ARG A 10 22.36 15.08 -9.79
N PRO A 11 21.33 15.24 -10.64
CA PRO A 11 19.98 15.49 -10.14
C PRO A 11 19.45 14.18 -9.56
N SER A 12 19.23 14.18 -8.26
CA SER A 12 18.47 13.18 -7.51
C SER A 12 16.97 13.50 -7.63
N SER A 13 16.13 12.46 -7.71
CA SER A 13 14.64 12.48 -7.72
C SER A 13 14.00 12.16 -9.10
N PRO A 14 12.79 11.55 -9.15
CA PRO A 14 12.10 11.06 -10.37
C PRO A 14 11.74 12.14 -11.41
N ASP A 15 12.10 13.38 -11.15
CA ASP A 15 11.50 14.56 -11.79
C ASP A 15 12.28 15.07 -12.99
N SER A 16 13.35 14.38 -13.41
CA SER A 16 14.22 14.92 -14.46
C SER A 16 13.69 14.73 -15.89
N ASN A 17 12.68 13.88 -16.12
CA ASN A 17 12.17 13.59 -17.47
C ASN A 17 10.65 13.59 -17.66
N GLY A 18 9.83 13.88 -16.64
CA GLY A 18 8.37 13.90 -16.79
C GLY A 18 7.74 12.59 -17.27
N SER A 19 8.47 11.47 -17.14
CA SER A 19 8.01 10.15 -17.53
C SER A 19 7.07 9.60 -16.46
N LEU A 20 5.77 9.55 -16.77
CA LEU A 20 4.73 8.97 -15.92
C LEU A 20 5.04 7.52 -15.48
N PHE A 21 5.93 6.83 -16.20
CA PHE A 21 6.17 5.40 -16.04
C PHE A 21 7.57 5.07 -15.51
N HIS A 22 8.28 6.01 -14.87
CA HIS A 22 9.59 5.71 -14.30
C HIS A 22 9.84 6.43 -12.96
N HIS A 23 10.21 5.66 -11.94
CA HIS A 23 10.77 6.16 -10.69
C HIS A 23 12.23 5.74 -10.57
N LYS A 24 13.09 6.58 -9.98
CA LYS A 24 14.54 6.31 -9.80
C LYS A 24 14.87 5.02 -9.02
N SER A 25 13.91 4.49 -8.26
CA SER A 25 14.05 3.23 -7.52
C SER A 25 13.82 1.99 -8.39
N TRP A 26 13.42 2.17 -9.64
CA TRP A 26 13.23 1.07 -10.59
C TRP A 26 14.44 1.02 -11.52
N LEU A 27 14.88 -0.20 -11.86
CA LEU A 27 16.01 -0.40 -12.77
C LEU A 27 15.66 0.03 -14.20
N GLU A 28 14.40 -0.14 -14.59
CA GLU A 28 13.89 0.14 -15.93
C GLU A 28 12.53 0.85 -15.85
N PRO A 29 12.19 1.74 -16.81
CA PRO A 29 10.84 2.27 -16.95
C PRO A 29 9.81 1.16 -17.07
N TRP A 30 8.67 1.34 -16.41
CA TRP A 30 7.56 0.44 -16.59
C TRP A 30 6.98 0.61 -18.00
N THR A 31 6.71 -0.52 -18.66
CA THR A 31 6.05 -0.55 -19.95
C THR A 31 5.07 -1.70 -19.98
N HIS A 32 3.97 -1.51 -20.71
CA HIS A 32 2.98 -2.56 -20.88
C HIS A 32 2.27 -2.35 -22.23
N PRO A 33 1.96 -3.41 -23.02
CA PRO A 33 1.30 -3.26 -24.32
C PRO A 33 -0.05 -2.55 -24.25
N GLU A 34 -0.72 -2.60 -23.10
CA GLU A 34 -1.98 -1.88 -22.84
C GLU A 34 -1.80 -0.40 -22.49
N PHE A 35 -0.56 0.04 -22.30
CA PHE A 35 -0.18 1.42 -22.00
C PHE A 35 0.93 1.90 -22.96
N PRO A 36 0.63 2.00 -24.27
CA PRO A 36 1.60 2.54 -25.22
C PRO A 36 1.93 4.00 -24.89
N PRO A 37 3.21 4.41 -24.99
CA PRO A 37 3.67 5.73 -24.55
C PRO A 37 3.05 6.89 -25.34
N ASP A 38 2.71 6.64 -26.60
CA ASP A 38 2.14 7.66 -27.50
C ASP A 38 0.60 7.75 -27.45
N GLU A 39 -0.06 6.90 -26.65
CA GLU A 39 -1.52 6.92 -26.55
C GLU A 39 -2.00 7.90 -25.50
N SER A 40 -2.87 8.82 -25.93
CA SER A 40 -3.50 9.78 -25.03
C SER A 40 -4.41 9.09 -24.02
N ARG A 41 -4.57 9.68 -22.83
CA ARG A 41 -5.54 9.23 -21.81
C ARG A 41 -6.93 8.96 -22.39
N ARG A 42 -7.43 9.87 -23.22
CA ARG A 42 -8.79 9.78 -23.79
C ARG A 42 -8.94 8.60 -24.74
N ASP A 43 -7.91 8.33 -25.53
CA ASP A 43 -7.90 7.20 -26.46
C ASP A 43 -7.81 5.88 -25.71
N ARG A 44 -6.95 5.82 -24.67
CA ARG A 44 -6.87 4.66 -23.78
C ARG A 44 -8.21 4.38 -23.10
N GLU A 45 -8.84 5.42 -22.55
CA GLU A 45 -10.15 5.32 -21.92
C GLU A 45 -11.20 4.78 -22.88
N LYS A 46 -11.24 5.31 -24.11
CA LYS A 46 -12.16 4.85 -25.16
C LYS A 46 -11.90 3.38 -25.50
N ARG A 47 -10.63 2.97 -25.66
CA ARG A 47 -10.24 1.58 -25.95
C ARG A 47 -10.63 0.64 -24.81
N PHE A 48 -10.35 1.02 -23.56
CA PHE A 48 -10.67 0.21 -22.38
C PHE A 48 -12.19 0.07 -22.15
N LYS A 49 -13.00 1.08 -22.51
CA LYS A 49 -14.46 0.99 -22.51
C LYS A 49 -15.02 0.02 -23.56
N GLN A 50 -14.27 -0.25 -24.63
CA GLN A 50 -14.66 -1.18 -25.68
C GLN A 50 -14.25 -2.63 -25.40
N LYS A 51 -13.40 -2.87 -24.40
CA LYS A 51 -12.93 -4.21 -24.03
C LYS A 51 -13.86 -4.88 -23.04
N GLU A 52 -13.99 -6.20 -23.19
CA GLU A 52 -14.60 -7.04 -22.17
C GLU A 52 -13.55 -7.34 -21.08
N TRP A 53 -13.87 -6.97 -19.84
CA TRP A 53 -12.98 -7.18 -18.70
C TRP A 53 -13.26 -8.52 -18.05
N VAL A 54 -12.23 -9.36 -17.92
CA VAL A 54 -12.32 -10.68 -17.30
C VAL A 54 -11.67 -10.63 -15.92
N GLY A 55 -12.44 -10.97 -14.88
CA GLY A 55 -12.02 -10.94 -13.47
C GLY A 55 -13.22 -11.00 -12.51
N TYR A 56 -12.98 -11.32 -11.24
CA TYR A 56 -13.98 -11.13 -10.18
C TYR A 56 -14.36 -9.65 -10.09
N THR A 57 -15.63 -9.34 -9.80
CA THR A 57 -16.21 -7.99 -9.90
C THR A 57 -15.37 -6.87 -9.30
N SER A 58 -14.68 -7.10 -8.17
CA SER A 58 -13.80 -6.11 -7.53
C SER A 58 -12.60 -5.68 -8.39
N MET A 59 -12.01 -6.58 -9.18
CA MET A 59 -10.77 -6.30 -9.92
C MET A 59 -10.99 -5.43 -11.17
N PRO A 60 -11.98 -5.72 -12.04
CA PRO A 60 -12.40 -4.77 -13.06
C PRO A 60 -12.91 -3.45 -12.46
N GLN A 61 -13.59 -3.46 -11.31
CA GLN A 61 -14.04 -2.21 -10.68
C GLN A 61 -12.86 -1.34 -10.23
N PHE A 62 -11.88 -1.94 -9.54
CA PHE A 62 -10.61 -1.30 -9.19
C PHE A 62 -9.94 -0.73 -10.43
N LEU A 63 -9.78 -1.51 -11.50
CA LEU A 63 -9.14 -1.04 -12.74
C LEU A 63 -9.92 0.06 -13.44
N LYS A 64 -11.25 0.04 -13.38
CA LYS A 64 -12.09 1.11 -13.94
C LYS A 64 -11.91 2.40 -13.12
N GLN A 65 -11.90 2.32 -11.78
CA GLN A 65 -11.56 3.46 -10.94
C GLN A 65 -10.12 3.94 -11.25
N TYR A 66 -9.14 3.04 -11.32
CA TYR A 66 -7.74 3.35 -11.61
C TYR A 66 -7.47 3.93 -12.99
N THR A 67 -8.12 3.42 -14.02
CA THR A 67 -7.88 3.91 -15.38
C THR A 67 -8.69 5.16 -15.67
N PHE A 68 -9.93 5.26 -15.15
CA PHE A 68 -10.85 6.33 -15.54
C PHE A 68 -10.85 7.49 -14.55
N ARG A 69 -10.83 7.21 -13.23
CA ARG A 69 -10.87 8.21 -12.15
C ARG A 69 -9.47 8.75 -11.83
N PHE A 70 -8.50 7.87 -11.63
CA PHE A 70 -7.17 8.21 -11.08
C PHE A 70 -6.13 8.74 -12.09
N ARG A 71 -6.54 8.97 -13.34
CA ARG A 71 -5.70 9.53 -14.42
C ARG A 71 -4.50 8.61 -14.75
N ASP A 72 -3.65 9.04 -15.69
CA ASP A 72 -2.43 8.29 -16.06
C ASP A 72 -1.41 8.19 -14.92
N GLN A 73 -1.55 9.01 -13.88
CA GLN A 73 -0.65 9.11 -12.73
C GLN A 73 -0.78 7.92 -11.76
N ALA A 74 -1.85 7.14 -11.89
CA ALA A 74 -2.11 5.96 -11.07
C ALA A 74 -1.38 4.70 -11.55
N TRP A 75 -0.72 4.78 -12.71
CA TRP A 75 -0.03 3.67 -13.36
C TRP A 75 1.48 3.92 -13.49
N PRO A 76 2.32 2.90 -13.30
CA PRO A 76 2.02 1.57 -12.72
C PRO A 76 1.39 1.70 -11.32
N TRP A 77 0.60 0.73 -10.85
CA TRP A 77 0.00 0.74 -9.51
C TRP A 77 1.01 0.28 -8.44
N GLY A 78 0.86 0.64 -7.17
CA GLY A 78 1.67 0.19 -6.03
C GLY A 78 1.76 1.25 -4.95
N TYR A 79 2.52 1.02 -3.88
CA TYR A 79 2.61 1.94 -2.75
C TYR A 79 3.90 2.75 -2.74
N PHE A 80 3.85 3.98 -2.20
CA PHE A 80 5.04 4.61 -1.64
C PHE A 80 5.37 3.93 -0.33
N ILE A 81 6.61 3.49 -0.15
CA ILE A 81 7.09 2.82 1.06
C ILE A 81 8.24 3.64 1.61
N TYR A 82 8.03 4.24 2.78
CA TYR A 82 9.05 4.96 3.53
C TYR A 82 9.81 3.98 4.42
N ARG A 83 11.13 3.89 4.18
CA ARG A 83 12.04 3.16 5.05
C ARG A 83 12.43 4.06 6.22
N THR A 84 12.08 3.64 7.43
CA THR A 84 12.35 4.40 8.68
C THR A 84 13.15 3.60 9.71
N THR A 85 13.69 2.45 9.30
CA THR A 85 14.69 1.69 10.06
C THR A 85 15.84 1.32 9.14
N TYR A 86 17.07 1.55 9.61
CA TYR A 86 18.30 1.24 8.90
C TYR A 86 19.21 0.27 9.69
N ALA A 87 18.65 -0.42 10.69
CA ALA A 87 19.40 -1.31 11.56
C ALA A 87 20.02 -2.52 10.83
N SER A 88 19.37 -3.03 9.78
CA SER A 88 19.80 -4.23 9.05
C SER A 88 19.31 -4.21 7.59
N GLU A 89 20.24 -4.19 6.63
CA GLU A 89 19.93 -4.29 5.19
C GLU A 89 19.40 -5.68 4.81
N GLU A 90 19.86 -6.72 5.49
CA GLU A 90 19.42 -8.10 5.25
C GLU A 90 17.94 -8.26 5.63
N ASP A 91 17.57 -7.80 6.83
CA ASP A 91 16.19 -7.84 7.33
C ASP A 91 15.27 -6.97 6.48
N TRP A 92 15.73 -5.76 6.11
CA TRP A 92 15.03 -4.88 5.18
C TRP A 92 14.70 -5.58 3.85
N THR A 93 15.71 -6.19 3.22
CA THR A 93 15.56 -6.89 1.95
C THR A 93 14.61 -8.07 2.08
N ALA A 94 14.73 -8.85 3.15
CA ALA A 94 13.86 -10.00 3.42
C ALA A 94 12.40 -9.59 3.66
N ALA A 95 12.18 -8.52 4.42
CA ALA A 95 10.84 -8.01 4.71
C ALA A 95 10.17 -7.46 3.45
N LEU A 96 10.88 -6.66 2.64
CA LEU A 96 10.33 -6.13 1.39
C LEU A 96 10.02 -7.26 0.38
N ALA A 97 10.88 -8.27 0.29
CA ALA A 97 10.63 -9.45 -0.53
C ALA A 97 9.38 -10.20 -0.07
N LYS A 98 9.16 -10.32 1.25
CA LYS A 98 7.99 -10.99 1.83
C LYS A 98 6.71 -10.20 1.62
N LEU A 99 6.74 -8.87 1.81
CA LEU A 99 5.63 -7.96 1.52
C LEU A 99 5.17 -8.11 0.06
N ASN A 100 6.11 -8.17 -0.89
CA ASN A 100 5.79 -8.40 -2.29
C ASN A 100 5.14 -9.78 -2.52
N ARG A 101 5.60 -10.84 -1.84
CA ARG A 101 4.95 -12.16 -1.92
C ARG A 101 3.50 -12.13 -1.43
N TYR A 102 3.21 -11.39 -0.36
CA TYR A 102 1.83 -11.21 0.13
C TYR A 102 0.93 -10.58 -0.93
N PHE A 103 1.36 -9.46 -1.52
CA PHE A 103 0.61 -8.81 -2.60
C PHE A 103 0.39 -9.77 -3.78
N TYR A 104 1.46 -10.39 -4.30
CA TYR A 104 1.37 -11.27 -5.46
C TYR A 104 0.54 -12.53 -5.22
N HIS A 105 0.45 -12.99 -3.97
CA HIS A 105 -0.44 -14.08 -3.60
C HIS A 105 -1.92 -13.67 -3.73
N GLU A 106 -2.27 -12.47 -3.27
CA GLU A 106 -3.64 -11.93 -3.32
C GLU A 106 -4.12 -11.69 -4.76
N VAL A 107 -3.25 -11.14 -5.61
CA VAL A 107 -3.59 -10.78 -7.00
C VAL A 107 -3.13 -11.80 -8.04
N LYS A 108 -2.79 -13.03 -7.63
CA LYS A 108 -2.31 -14.07 -8.55
C LYS A 108 -3.35 -14.33 -9.64
N PRO A 109 -3.02 -14.14 -10.93
CA PRO A 109 -3.99 -14.38 -11.99
C PRO A 109 -4.38 -15.86 -12.02
N PRO A 110 -5.69 -16.18 -12.13
CA PRO A 110 -6.11 -17.55 -12.35
C PRO A 110 -5.61 -18.03 -13.71
N ASN A 111 -5.32 -19.32 -13.83
CA ASN A 111 -4.96 -19.90 -15.12
C ASN A 111 -6.22 -19.97 -16.00
N ARG A 112 -6.34 -19.06 -16.97
CA ARG A 112 -7.47 -18.98 -17.90
C ARG A 112 -7.01 -18.57 -19.29
N GLU A 113 -7.68 -19.10 -20.30
CA GLU A 113 -7.54 -18.65 -21.67
C GLU A 113 -8.46 -17.45 -21.90
N LEU A 114 -7.93 -16.39 -22.51
CA LEU A 114 -8.69 -15.20 -22.87
C LEU A 114 -9.20 -15.33 -24.31
N LEU A 115 -10.45 -14.94 -24.54
CA LEU A 115 -10.97 -14.79 -25.90
C LEU A 115 -10.38 -13.53 -26.57
N PRO A 116 -10.34 -13.49 -27.92
CA PRO A 116 -9.92 -12.29 -28.63
C PRO A 116 -10.71 -11.05 -28.20
N GLY A 117 -10.00 -9.98 -27.80
CA GLY A 117 -10.60 -8.72 -27.34
C GLY A 117 -10.89 -8.64 -25.84
N GLN A 118 -10.70 -9.73 -25.09
CA GLN A 118 -10.79 -9.72 -23.63
C GLN A 118 -9.51 -9.18 -22.99
N LEU A 119 -9.67 -8.49 -21.86
CA LEU A 119 -8.57 -8.00 -21.04
C LEU A 119 -8.63 -8.65 -19.65
N ASP A 120 -7.52 -9.29 -19.26
CA ASP A 120 -7.40 -9.89 -17.94
C ASP A 120 -7.02 -8.83 -16.90
N ALA A 121 -8.00 -8.52 -16.04
CA ALA A 121 -7.82 -7.55 -14.97
C ALA A 121 -6.73 -7.97 -13.98
N TYR A 122 -6.68 -9.26 -13.61
CA TYR A 122 -5.69 -9.77 -12.67
C TYR A 122 -4.28 -9.62 -13.22
N LYS A 123 -4.11 -10.01 -14.49
CA LYS A 123 -2.82 -9.91 -15.14
C LYS A 123 -2.33 -8.47 -15.20
N LEU A 124 -3.21 -7.51 -15.51
CA LEU A 124 -2.85 -6.10 -15.58
C LEU A 124 -2.44 -5.54 -14.21
N ILE A 125 -3.16 -5.89 -13.14
CA ILE A 125 -2.82 -5.48 -11.76
C ILE A 125 -1.49 -6.11 -11.34
N TYR A 126 -1.34 -7.41 -11.59
CA TYR A 126 -0.15 -8.18 -11.25
C TYR A 126 1.11 -7.62 -11.95
N GLU A 127 1.04 -7.40 -13.27
CA GLU A 127 2.16 -6.90 -14.07
C GLU A 127 2.43 -5.41 -13.82
N GLY A 128 1.38 -4.65 -13.46
CA GLY A 128 1.43 -3.24 -13.14
C GLY A 128 1.91 -2.89 -11.74
N TYR A 129 2.07 -3.86 -10.83
CA TYR A 129 2.45 -3.58 -9.45
C TYR A 129 3.93 -3.19 -9.31
N ARG A 130 4.19 -1.96 -8.87
CA ARG A 130 5.50 -1.37 -8.62
C ARG A 130 5.43 -0.45 -7.41
N ASN A 131 6.09 -0.85 -6.32
CA ASN A 131 6.29 0.03 -5.18
C ASN A 131 7.36 1.08 -5.47
N VAL A 132 7.20 2.23 -4.86
CA VAL A 132 8.20 3.31 -4.83
C VAL A 132 8.84 3.31 -3.46
N ILE A 133 10.13 3.01 -3.39
CA ILE A 133 10.85 2.99 -2.12
C ILE A 133 11.49 4.35 -1.90
N ILE A 134 11.21 4.96 -0.75
CA ILE A 134 11.82 6.19 -0.28
C ILE A 134 12.86 5.83 0.77
N GLU A 135 14.12 5.93 0.37
CA GLU A 135 15.30 5.74 1.22
C GLU A 135 15.98 7.08 1.45
N ASP A 136 16.08 7.43 2.72
CA ASP A 136 16.73 8.62 3.24
C ASP A 136 17.13 8.33 4.69
N PRO A 137 18.43 8.21 5.01
CA PRO A 137 18.91 7.92 6.36
C PRO A 137 18.44 8.93 7.43
N GLU A 138 18.05 10.14 7.05
CA GLU A 138 17.47 11.12 7.98
C GLU A 138 16.07 10.71 8.48
N LEU A 139 15.48 9.68 7.87
CA LEU A 139 14.19 9.11 8.29
C LEU A 139 14.34 7.98 9.31
N ASP A 140 15.56 7.61 9.72
CA ASP A 140 15.77 6.56 10.71
C ASP A 140 15.14 6.94 12.07
N GLY A 141 14.23 6.09 12.55
CA GLY A 141 13.50 6.31 13.80
C GLY A 141 12.46 7.45 13.77
N VAL A 142 12.18 8.03 12.61
CA VAL A 142 11.22 9.13 12.46
C VAL A 142 9.78 8.61 12.60
N GLY A 143 8.93 9.40 13.28
CA GLY A 143 7.51 9.10 13.50
C GLY A 143 6.61 9.35 12.28
N ALA A 144 5.39 8.80 12.35
CA ALA A 144 4.38 8.90 11.30
C ALA A 144 3.99 10.35 10.94
N ASP A 145 3.92 11.23 11.93
CA ASP A 145 3.58 12.65 11.79
C ASP A 145 4.52 13.39 10.81
N ILE A 146 5.82 13.12 10.92
CA ILE A 146 6.83 13.71 10.04
C ILE A 146 6.74 13.12 8.64
N ILE A 147 6.48 11.82 8.49
CA ILE A 147 6.32 11.17 7.19
C ILE A 147 5.07 11.69 6.48
N LEU A 148 3.94 11.81 7.19
CA LEU A 148 2.70 12.41 6.69
C LEU A 148 2.94 13.80 6.11
N LYS A 149 3.61 14.67 6.88
CA LYS A 149 3.97 16.01 6.43
C LYS A 149 4.86 15.99 5.19
N LYS A 150 5.95 15.21 5.21
CA LYS A 150 6.87 15.07 4.07
C LYS A 150 6.17 14.54 2.82
N HIS A 151 5.24 13.59 2.97
CA HIS A 151 4.48 13.04 1.85
C HIS A 151 3.50 14.07 1.26
N ARG A 152 2.76 14.81 2.10
CA ARG A 152 1.88 15.92 1.65
C ARG A 152 2.65 16.97 0.88
N GLU A 153 3.80 17.39 1.40
CA GLU A 153 4.68 18.34 0.73
C GLU A 153 5.19 17.79 -0.61
N TRP A 154 5.52 16.50 -0.66
CA TRP A 154 5.94 15.85 -1.90
C TRP A 154 4.80 15.81 -2.92
N VAL A 155 3.62 15.31 -2.58
CA VAL A 155 2.45 15.24 -3.47
C VAL A 155 2.12 16.63 -4.03
N THR A 156 2.05 17.64 -3.15
CA THR A 156 1.77 19.04 -3.52
C THR A 156 2.82 19.60 -4.47
N ARG A 157 4.11 19.39 -4.18
CA ARG A 157 5.23 19.89 -5.01
C ARG A 157 5.19 19.35 -6.45
N HIS A 158 4.65 18.15 -6.64
CA HIS A 158 4.56 17.50 -7.95
C HIS A 158 3.22 17.75 -8.65
N GLY A 159 2.35 18.59 -8.09
CA GLY A 159 1.03 18.88 -8.65
C GLY A 159 0.12 17.64 -8.70
N LEU A 160 0.36 16.68 -7.80
CA LEU A 160 -0.44 15.48 -7.64
C LEU A 160 -1.54 15.74 -6.62
N ASP A 161 -2.58 14.91 -6.66
CA ASP A 161 -3.74 15.00 -5.78
C ASP A 161 -3.79 13.73 -4.92
N THR A 162 -3.89 13.90 -3.60
CA THR A 162 -3.95 12.79 -2.62
C THR A 162 -5.20 11.93 -2.82
N TYR A 163 -6.29 12.50 -3.30
CA TYR A 163 -7.52 11.79 -3.66
C TYR A 163 -7.43 11.11 -5.03
N ALA A 164 -6.39 11.40 -5.82
CA ALA A 164 -6.28 10.87 -7.17
C ALA A 164 -5.68 9.47 -7.24
N SER A 165 -5.23 8.88 -6.14
CA SER A 165 -4.91 7.44 -6.07
C SER A 165 -4.68 7.04 -4.62
N PRO A 166 -5.11 5.82 -4.22
CA PRO A 166 -4.68 5.20 -2.96
C PRO A 166 -3.17 5.24 -2.75
N ARG A 167 -2.36 5.23 -3.82
CA ARG A 167 -0.90 5.40 -3.73
C ARG A 167 -0.47 6.72 -3.09
N PHE A 168 -1.16 7.82 -3.41
CA PHE A 168 -0.84 9.17 -2.95
C PHE A 168 -1.59 9.53 -1.66
N GLY A 169 -2.77 8.93 -1.47
CA GLY A 169 -3.55 9.10 -0.26
C GLY A 169 -3.07 8.25 0.91
N HIS A 170 -2.47 7.09 0.63
CA HIS A 170 -2.11 6.12 1.66
C HIS A 170 -0.72 5.55 1.41
N CYS A 171 0.30 6.21 1.95
CA CYS A 171 1.66 5.70 1.88
C CYS A 171 1.93 4.70 3.01
N LEU A 172 2.87 3.78 2.77
CA LEU A 172 3.30 2.79 3.74
C LEU A 172 4.55 3.27 4.45
N MET A 173 4.68 2.89 5.71
CA MET A 173 5.86 3.13 6.53
C MET A 173 6.33 1.81 7.12
N ILE A 174 7.64 1.59 7.08
CA ILE A 174 8.26 0.43 7.74
C ILE A 174 9.25 0.96 8.76
N ASP A 175 8.82 0.90 10.02
CA ASP A 175 9.67 1.10 11.20
C ASP A 175 10.22 -0.24 11.69
N GLU A 176 10.99 -0.20 12.78
CA GLU A 176 11.60 -1.39 13.38
C GLU A 176 10.56 -2.44 13.83
N GLN A 177 9.42 -2.01 14.38
CA GLN A 177 8.40 -2.92 14.89
C GLN A 177 7.65 -3.59 13.73
N CYS A 178 7.29 -2.82 12.72
CA CYS A 178 6.70 -3.27 11.47
C CYS A 178 7.62 -4.25 10.73
N LEU A 179 8.92 -3.93 10.62
CA LEU A 179 9.92 -4.80 10.00
C LEU A 179 9.93 -6.19 10.66
N ARG A 180 10.04 -6.22 11.99
CA ARG A 180 9.99 -7.46 12.77
C ARG A 180 8.66 -8.20 12.60
N SER A 181 7.55 -7.47 12.56
CA SER A 181 6.22 -8.05 12.35
C SER A 181 6.11 -8.77 11.00
N ILE A 182 6.61 -8.14 9.93
CA ILE A 182 6.65 -8.74 8.59
C ILE A 182 7.50 -10.01 8.61
N LEU A 183 8.71 -9.95 9.17
CA LEU A 183 9.63 -11.10 9.19
C LEU A 183 9.07 -12.27 10.01
N ALA A 184 8.44 -11.99 11.16
CA ALA A 184 7.85 -12.98 12.04
C ALA A 184 6.53 -13.60 11.51
N SER A 185 5.89 -12.99 10.50
CA SER A 185 4.63 -13.50 9.94
C SER A 185 4.79 -14.87 9.26
N LYS A 186 3.69 -15.53 8.90
CA LYS A 186 3.75 -16.72 8.03
C LYS A 186 4.04 -16.34 6.58
N GLU A 187 4.37 -17.33 5.75
CA GLU A 187 4.40 -17.12 4.30
C GLU A 187 2.96 -17.06 3.74
N PRO A 188 2.70 -16.23 2.72
CA PRO A 188 1.36 -16.12 2.14
C PRO A 188 0.90 -17.47 1.57
N GLY A 189 -0.38 -17.81 1.75
CA GLY A 189 -0.97 -19.07 1.29
C GLY A 189 -0.62 -20.31 2.11
N THR A 190 0.23 -20.19 3.15
CA THR A 190 0.49 -21.27 4.12
C THR A 190 -0.48 -21.26 5.30
N ALA A 191 -1.36 -20.27 5.33
CA ALA A 191 -2.59 -20.24 6.08
C ALA A 191 -3.51 -21.39 5.64
N GLU A 192 -3.99 -22.23 6.56
CA GLU A 192 -5.00 -23.23 6.19
C GLU A 192 -6.26 -22.54 5.66
N PRO A 193 -6.91 -23.10 4.61
CA PRO A 193 -8.12 -22.54 4.04
C PRO A 193 -9.21 -22.53 5.12
N SER A 194 -9.63 -21.34 5.52
CA SER A 194 -10.84 -21.18 6.32
C SER A 194 -12.04 -21.57 5.45
N GLY A 195 -12.53 -22.79 5.65
CA GLY A 195 -13.98 -22.96 5.79
C GLY A 195 -14.48 -22.16 7.00
N CYS A 196 -15.68 -22.45 7.50
CA CYS A 196 -16.26 -21.78 8.67
C CYS A 196 -15.51 -22.03 10.00
N ASP A 197 -14.20 -22.30 9.98
CA ASP A 197 -13.35 -22.57 11.13
C ASP A 197 -12.08 -21.69 11.04
N PRO A 198 -11.59 -21.16 12.18
CA PRO A 198 -10.71 -20.00 12.23
C PRO A 198 -9.22 -20.30 12.11
N TRP A 199 -8.58 -19.40 11.37
CA TRP A 199 -7.16 -19.26 11.11
C TRP A 199 -6.28 -19.26 12.38
N THR A 200 -5.04 -19.77 12.28
CA THR A 200 -4.09 -19.91 13.41
C THR A 200 -2.68 -19.46 13.01
N GLY A 201 -2.19 -18.33 13.54
CA GLY A 201 -0.83 -17.81 13.28
C GLY A 201 -0.69 -16.32 13.59
N PRO A 202 0.51 -15.72 13.49
CA PRO A 202 0.67 -14.28 13.53
C PRO A 202 0.33 -13.64 12.18
N HIS A 203 -0.65 -12.73 12.12
CA HIS A 203 -0.77 -11.81 10.98
C HIS A 203 0.26 -10.72 11.22
N GLY A 204 1.31 -10.72 10.39
CA GLY A 204 2.17 -9.54 10.32
C GLY A 204 1.34 -8.34 9.86
N TYR A 205 1.85 -7.14 10.12
CA TYR A 205 1.25 -5.92 9.62
C TYR A 205 2.28 -5.01 8.94
N ILE A 206 1.75 -4.07 8.17
CA ILE A 206 2.50 -2.90 7.71
C ILE A 206 1.83 -1.62 8.21
N ASN A 207 2.61 -0.59 8.53
CA ASN A 207 2.02 0.70 8.87
C ASN A 207 1.54 1.39 7.59
N ILE A 208 0.31 1.85 7.60
CA ILE A 208 -0.30 2.66 6.54
C ILE A 208 -0.66 4.02 7.11
N LEU A 209 -0.28 5.06 6.38
CA LEU A 209 -0.44 6.44 6.78
C LEU A 209 -1.61 7.06 6.03
N ASP A 210 -2.57 7.60 6.76
CA ASP A 210 -3.70 8.34 6.22
C ASP A 210 -3.28 9.76 5.89
N VAL A 211 -2.87 9.98 4.64
CA VAL A 211 -2.44 11.29 4.17
C VAL A 211 -3.65 12.18 3.89
N VAL A 212 -4.77 11.57 3.51
CA VAL A 212 -5.95 12.22 2.96
C VAL A 212 -6.77 12.87 4.07
N ASP A 213 -7.19 12.07 5.04
CA ASP A 213 -8.22 12.45 5.99
C ASP A 213 -7.62 12.89 7.34
N HIS A 214 -6.37 12.54 7.66
CA HIS A 214 -5.74 12.94 8.93
C HIS A 214 -5.45 14.45 9.03
N ASP A 215 -6.38 15.22 9.57
CA ASP A 215 -6.19 16.65 9.87
C ASP A 215 -6.56 16.96 11.34
N PRO A 216 -5.62 16.79 12.29
CA PRO A 216 -5.90 17.04 13.71
C PRO A 216 -6.22 18.51 14.02
N GLU A 217 -6.02 19.43 13.08
CA GLU A 217 -6.37 20.85 13.23
C GLU A 217 -7.77 21.17 12.69
N ASP A 218 -8.42 20.25 11.97
CA ASP A 218 -9.79 20.42 11.48
C ASP A 218 -10.78 20.35 12.67
N PRO A 219 -11.64 21.35 12.89
CA PRO A 219 -12.67 21.32 13.92
C PRO A 219 -13.68 20.16 13.79
N GLU A 220 -13.82 19.58 12.60
CA GLU A 220 -14.69 18.43 12.33
C GLU A 220 -13.97 17.07 12.49
N TYR A 221 -12.67 17.07 12.84
CA TYR A 221 -11.87 15.87 13.08
C TYR A 221 -12.32 15.12 14.34
N ASP A 222 -12.78 13.87 14.18
CA ASP A 222 -13.42 13.06 15.24
C ASP A 222 -12.80 11.65 15.40
N GLU A 223 -11.58 11.46 14.92
CA GLU A 223 -10.83 10.20 14.99
C GLU A 223 -10.25 9.96 16.39
N GLY A 224 -10.38 10.96 17.27
CA GLY A 224 -9.93 10.95 18.65
C GLY A 224 -8.52 11.54 18.81
N PRO A 225 -8.22 12.07 20.01
CA PRO A 225 -7.01 12.85 20.27
C PRO A 225 -5.70 12.04 20.21
N PHE A 226 -5.78 10.71 20.13
CA PHE A 226 -4.62 9.83 20.10
C PHE A 226 -4.35 9.23 18.73
N TYR A 227 -5.21 9.46 17.74
CA TYR A 227 -4.95 9.00 16.39
C TYR A 227 -3.95 9.93 15.70
N ASN A 228 -2.81 9.38 15.31
CA ASN A 228 -1.68 10.11 14.74
C ASN A 228 -1.58 9.94 13.21
N GLY A 229 -2.67 9.57 12.54
CA GLY A 229 -2.71 9.33 11.11
C GLY A 229 -2.05 8.02 10.68
N CYS A 230 -1.72 7.12 11.62
CA CYS A 230 -1.09 5.83 11.33
C CYS A 230 -1.99 4.67 11.77
N MET A 231 -2.22 3.72 10.86
CA MET A 231 -2.90 2.46 11.14
C MET A 231 -1.98 1.28 10.82
N ARG A 232 -2.33 0.10 11.35
CA ARG A 232 -1.70 -1.17 11.00
C ARG A 232 -2.58 -1.93 10.03
N LEU A 233 -2.07 -2.21 8.84
CA LEU A 233 -2.75 -2.97 7.80
C LEU A 233 -2.28 -4.43 7.80
N GLU A 234 -3.22 -5.37 7.80
CA GLU A 234 -2.94 -6.80 7.64
C GLU A 234 -2.18 -7.05 6.32
N LEU A 235 -1.11 -7.87 6.35
CA LEU A 235 -0.28 -8.08 5.15
C LEU A 235 -1.04 -8.72 3.98
N ASP A 236 -2.06 -9.52 4.26
CA ASP A 236 -2.96 -10.13 3.27
C ASP A 236 -4.11 -9.22 2.81
N ALA A 237 -4.14 -7.98 3.29
CA ALA A 237 -5.14 -6.98 2.94
C ALA A 237 -4.59 -5.83 2.06
N LEU A 238 -3.35 -5.93 1.58
CA LEU A 238 -2.71 -4.86 0.79
C LEU A 238 -3.51 -4.45 -0.45
N PHE A 239 -4.00 -5.40 -1.24
CA PHE A 239 -4.78 -5.07 -2.42
C PHE A 239 -6.24 -4.80 -2.07
N CYS A 240 -6.80 -5.53 -1.11
CA CYS A 240 -8.12 -5.28 -0.55
C CYS A 240 -8.29 -3.83 -0.07
N PHE A 241 -7.34 -3.29 0.70
CA PHE A 241 -7.35 -1.90 1.15
C PHE A 241 -7.40 -0.93 -0.03
N ALA A 242 -6.54 -1.11 -1.03
CA ALA A 242 -6.50 -0.27 -2.22
C ALA A 242 -7.82 -0.26 -3.01
N CYS A 243 -8.61 -1.34 -2.93
CA CYS A 243 -9.92 -1.42 -3.56
C CYS A 243 -11.03 -0.67 -2.79
N ASN A 244 -10.91 -0.57 -1.47
CA ASN A 244 -12.03 -0.13 -0.62
C ASN A 244 -11.81 1.24 0.03
N CYS A 245 -10.58 1.74 0.10
CA CYS A 245 -10.25 3.02 0.76
C CYS A 245 -10.93 4.26 0.15
N GLU A 246 -11.57 4.16 -1.02
CA GLU A 246 -12.40 5.24 -1.58
C GLU A 246 -13.91 5.08 -1.33
N ASP A 247 -14.41 3.84 -1.34
CA ASP A 247 -15.86 3.57 -1.31
C ASP A 247 -16.43 3.71 0.11
N TYR A 248 -15.56 3.61 1.12
CA TYR A 248 -15.84 3.92 2.50
C TYR A 248 -14.77 4.90 2.96
N PRO A 249 -15.10 6.20 3.15
CA PRO A 249 -14.12 7.11 3.74
C PRO A 249 -13.65 6.47 5.05
N LEU A 250 -12.34 6.51 5.28
CA LEU A 250 -11.75 5.80 6.42
C LEU A 250 -12.38 6.26 7.75
N CYS A 251 -13.01 7.44 7.79
CA CYS A 251 -13.84 7.95 8.88
C CYS A 251 -15.02 7.06 9.30
N ASP A 252 -15.63 6.28 8.41
CA ASP A 252 -16.65 5.27 8.79
C ASP A 252 -16.01 3.99 9.36
N GLN A 253 -14.70 3.82 9.17
CA GLN A 253 -13.89 2.73 9.74
C GLN A 253 -13.20 3.16 11.04
N TYR A 254 -13.07 4.47 11.29
CA TYR A 254 -12.31 5.00 12.42
C TYR A 254 -13.04 4.79 13.73
N TRP A 255 -12.40 4.00 14.59
CA TRP A 255 -12.75 3.92 15.98
C TRP A 255 -12.18 5.15 16.69
N TYR A 256 -13.03 5.94 17.37
CA TYR A 256 -12.59 7.08 18.18
C TYR A 256 -11.48 6.63 19.16
N LEU A 257 -10.24 7.03 18.88
CA LEU A 257 -9.09 6.54 19.62
C LEU A 257 -8.90 7.39 20.88
N ASN A 258 -9.37 6.85 22.01
CA ASN A 258 -9.38 7.52 23.32
C ASN A 258 -8.23 7.14 24.26
N SER A 259 -7.28 6.31 23.78
CA SER A 259 -6.15 5.85 24.57
C SER A 259 -4.84 5.90 23.75
N PRO A 260 -3.74 6.42 24.32
CA PRO A 260 -2.43 6.40 23.68
C PRO A 260 -1.84 4.99 23.59
N GLU A 261 -2.38 4.02 24.32
CA GLU A 261 -1.93 2.61 24.29
C GLU A 261 -2.55 1.83 23.13
N TRP A 262 -3.48 2.45 22.40
CA TRP A 262 -4.22 1.81 21.33
C TRP A 262 -3.72 2.32 19.96
N VAL A 263 -3.93 1.51 18.94
CA VAL A 263 -3.67 1.80 17.53
C VAL A 263 -4.79 1.21 16.70
N LEU A 264 -5.10 1.84 15.58
CA LEU A 264 -6.06 1.29 14.63
C LEU A 264 -5.43 0.17 13.82
N TYR A 265 -6.19 -0.90 13.65
CA TYR A 265 -5.81 -2.07 12.89
C TYR A 265 -6.89 -2.36 11.83
N THR A 266 -6.50 -2.57 10.58
CA THR A 266 -7.41 -2.74 9.45
C THR A 266 -7.10 -3.98 8.62
N ASP A 267 -8.16 -4.65 8.17
CA ASP A 267 -8.14 -5.76 7.21
C ASP A 267 -8.42 -5.29 5.77
N GLY A 268 -8.32 -3.99 5.52
CA GLY A 268 -8.62 -3.36 4.24
C GLY A 268 -10.09 -3.17 3.93
N ARG A 269 -11.00 -3.56 4.83
CA ARG A 269 -12.46 -3.32 4.71
C ARG A 269 -13.05 -2.64 5.92
N SER A 270 -12.49 -2.91 7.09
CA SER A 270 -12.91 -2.38 8.38
C SER A 270 -11.68 -2.05 9.22
N ALA A 271 -11.84 -1.20 10.21
CA ALA A 271 -10.80 -0.95 11.20
C ALA A 271 -11.34 -1.12 12.64
N ARG A 272 -10.42 -1.38 13.55
CA ARG A 272 -10.68 -1.61 14.97
C ARG A 272 -9.52 -1.09 15.82
N GLY A 273 -9.81 -0.60 17.01
CA GLY A 273 -8.77 -0.21 17.97
C GLY A 273 -8.20 -1.44 18.68
N GLU A 274 -6.88 -1.53 18.77
CA GLU A 274 -6.14 -2.62 19.41
C GLU A 274 -4.97 -2.08 20.23
N PRO A 275 -4.47 -2.79 21.25
CA PRO A 275 -3.25 -2.40 21.95
C PRO A 275 -2.01 -2.31 21.04
N LYS A 276 -1.12 -1.34 21.28
CA LYS A 276 0.10 -1.12 20.48
C LYS A 276 1.12 -2.26 20.56
N ASP A 277 1.21 -2.93 21.70
CA ASP A 277 2.04 -4.12 21.89
C ASP A 277 1.46 -5.37 21.19
N MET A 278 0.21 -5.30 20.73
CA MET A 278 -0.44 -6.39 20.04
C MET A 278 0.22 -6.65 18.69
N VAL A 279 1.04 -7.69 18.65
CA VAL A 279 1.39 -8.40 17.42
C VAL A 279 0.32 -9.47 17.26
N ILE A 280 -0.52 -9.34 16.24
CA ILE A 280 -1.71 -10.17 16.12
C ILE A 280 -1.30 -11.62 15.91
N HIS A 281 -1.59 -12.50 16.87
CA HIS A 281 -1.67 -13.93 16.63
C HIS A 281 -3.03 -14.49 17.04
N TRP A 282 -3.68 -15.26 16.15
CA TRP A 282 -4.94 -15.93 16.48
C TRP A 282 -4.64 -17.30 17.10
N ARG A 283 -5.01 -17.49 18.37
CA ARG A 283 -4.99 -18.81 19.04
C ARG A 283 -6.42 -19.31 19.22
N LYS A 284 -6.73 -20.47 18.65
CA LYS A 284 -8.04 -21.15 18.82
C LYS A 284 -8.16 -21.66 20.25
N ARG A 285 -9.15 -21.18 21.03
CA ARG A 285 -9.57 -21.81 22.28
C ARG A 285 -10.67 -22.82 21.97
N GLY A 286 -10.63 -23.98 22.63
CA GLY A 286 -11.51 -25.11 22.33
C GLY A 286 -13.00 -24.76 22.31
N MET A 287 -13.71 -25.35 21.34
CA MET A 287 -15.15 -25.64 21.29
C MET A 287 -16.18 -24.54 21.67
N ASN A 288 -15.87 -23.25 21.54
CA ASN A 288 -16.92 -22.22 21.56
C ASN A 288 -16.84 -21.31 20.32
N ILE A 289 -17.97 -21.28 19.61
CA ILE A 289 -18.18 -20.75 18.26
C ILE A 289 -17.98 -19.23 18.07
N TYR A 290 -17.60 -18.47 19.10
CA TYR A 290 -17.43 -17.01 19.01
C TYR A 290 -16.34 -16.39 19.89
N GLY A 291 -15.33 -17.17 20.35
CA GLY A 291 -14.30 -16.64 21.26
C GLY A 291 -12.87 -16.81 20.75
N TYR A 292 -12.20 -15.70 20.42
CA TYR A 292 -10.75 -15.64 20.19
C TYR A 292 -10.12 -14.72 21.24
N GLU A 293 -8.97 -15.13 21.78
CA GLU A 293 -8.13 -14.28 22.63
C GLU A 293 -6.88 -13.87 21.84
N ARG A 294 -6.54 -12.58 21.91
CA ARG A 294 -5.37 -11.95 21.28
C ARG A 294 -4.34 -11.68 22.39
N GLU A 295 -3.09 -12.07 22.21
CA GLU A 295 -2.02 -11.80 23.18
C GLU A 295 -0.86 -11.04 22.48
N PRO A 296 -0.07 -10.24 23.23
CA PRO A 296 1.15 -9.62 22.73
C PRO A 296 2.25 -10.67 22.45
N TYR A 297 3.10 -10.41 21.45
CA TYR A 297 4.26 -11.26 21.15
C TYR A 297 5.32 -11.10 22.25
N PRO A 298 5.95 -12.20 22.72
CA PRO A 298 6.93 -12.17 23.81
C PRO A 298 8.23 -11.45 23.47
#